data_AF-A0A441UQA0-F1
#
_entry.id   AF-A0A441UQA0-F1
#
_cell.length_a   1.000
_cell.length_b   1.000
_cell.length_c   1.000
_cell.angle_alpha   90.00
_cell.angle_beta   90.00
_cell.angle_gamma   90.00
#
_symmetry.space_group_name_H-M   'P 1'
#
loop_
_entity.id
_entity.type
_entity.pdbx_description
1 polymer ?
#
loop_
_entity_poly.entity_id
_entity_poly.type
_entity_poly.pdbx_seq_one_letter_code
_entity_poly.pdbx_strand_id
1 'polypeptide(L)'
;MNVRFFALFAGVFCITLAVVTQGVLPFVEPSSRTTRVTSVVRTDFGQLKWTVAEATDYTEQQRRGRNIYLREGCWYCHSQFVRPVTGEIRRWGPVSEAGEYAYDVPHLLGTRRIGPDLTRVGLKYSDEWHLAHFYDPRMLVPDSIMAPYRGLFHEPDAAVRIVDDGTGNRTLERTEVTEGLFDFDSKQAIQLTPNAYGLLFVPLKARERKPIILTPNDEYTGETVSIAAETESLAALVSYVQKLGTNRGKWRDLFEPQSLEVMDATMPRSEEWIAYGKEVYERRCIGCHGAKGDGNGPAATFMFNQRPRDFTSAVFKFRLTKEPLPTDGDMLRTITRGIRGTAMPPWYELPLNDRLAVIQYIKYELAVDRSDPASPYAFFVEEPPGPPLYIGRPPTPSQTMLDRGKEVWQVAKCWECHGQGGKGDGEKAAGLKDDIGFATPPADLTSGQFKSGPAVEDIFRTITTGLSGTPMPSYRDSFSDEDRWALSYFVVALSAYKDPLSLQPLRIKQEARAALNDLDLVADKPERAYVPDPSVPASGPPAPPGEKQAPAGG
;
A
#
# COMPACT_ATOMS: atom_id res chain seq x y z
N MET A 1 -41.81 42.72 -27.25
CA MET A 1 -40.76 41.68 -27.42
C MET A 1 -41.43 40.33 -27.65
N ASN A 2 -40.98 39.57 -28.66
CA ASN A 2 -41.49 38.22 -29.01
C ASN A 2 -40.71 37.15 -28.22
N VAL A 3 -41.34 36.01 -27.90
CA VAL A 3 -40.74 34.81 -27.29
C VAL A 3 -39.36 34.45 -27.88
N ARG A 4 -39.16 34.59 -29.20
CA ARG A 4 -37.87 34.35 -29.87
C ARG A 4 -36.74 35.27 -29.38
N PHE A 5 -37.06 36.53 -29.06
CA PHE A 5 -36.10 37.49 -28.51
C PHE A 5 -35.68 37.08 -27.09
N PHE A 6 -36.62 36.68 -26.25
CA PHE A 6 -36.32 36.20 -24.90
C PHE A 6 -35.52 34.90 -24.90
N ALA A 7 -35.83 33.96 -25.80
CA ALA A 7 -35.07 32.71 -25.94
C ALA A 7 -33.62 32.95 -26.40
N LEU A 8 -33.41 33.85 -27.37
CA LEU A 8 -32.07 34.25 -27.80
C LEU A 8 -31.29 34.91 -26.66
N PHE A 9 -31.91 35.84 -25.94
CA PHE A 9 -31.27 36.54 -24.83
C PHE A 9 -30.93 35.59 -23.67
N ALA A 10 -31.83 34.67 -23.34
CA ALA A 10 -31.58 33.62 -22.35
C ALA A 10 -30.43 32.70 -22.78
N GLY A 11 -30.38 32.30 -24.06
CA GLY A 11 -29.30 31.47 -24.60
C GLY A 11 -27.94 32.17 -24.52
N VAL A 12 -27.87 33.43 -24.98
CA VAL A 12 -26.64 34.25 -24.89
C VAL A 12 -26.24 34.48 -23.43
N PHE A 13 -27.19 34.79 -22.56
CA PHE A 13 -26.94 34.94 -21.11
C PHE A 13 -26.39 33.66 -20.49
N CYS A 14 -26.99 32.49 -20.74
CA CYS A 14 -26.50 31.21 -20.20
C CYS A 14 -25.11 30.85 -20.73
N ILE A 15 -24.84 31.07 -22.01
CA ILE A 15 -23.49 30.85 -22.59
C ILE A 15 -22.48 31.81 -21.97
N THR A 16 -22.84 33.09 -21.84
CA THR A 16 -21.96 34.13 -21.28
C THR A 16 -21.70 33.84 -19.80
N LEU A 17 -22.72 33.46 -19.05
CA LEU A 17 -22.61 33.03 -17.66
C LEU A 17 -21.71 31.80 -17.54
N ALA A 18 -21.84 30.80 -18.41
CA ALA A 18 -20.94 29.64 -18.43
C ALA A 18 -19.50 30.03 -18.75
N VAL A 19 -19.27 30.85 -19.78
CA VAL A 19 -17.93 31.35 -20.14
C VAL A 19 -17.31 32.18 -19.01
N VAL A 20 -18.10 33.03 -18.35
CA VAL A 20 -17.61 33.85 -17.23
C VAL A 20 -17.34 32.98 -16.02
N THR A 21 -18.27 32.13 -15.58
CA THR A 21 -18.14 31.34 -14.36
C THR A 21 -17.15 30.17 -14.48
N GLN A 22 -17.05 29.53 -15.65
CA GLN A 22 -16.16 28.38 -15.89
C GLN A 22 -14.86 28.77 -16.60
N GLY A 23 -14.84 29.91 -17.30
CA GLY A 23 -13.68 30.37 -18.08
C GLY A 23 -12.96 31.57 -17.46
N VAL A 24 -13.66 32.67 -17.14
CA VAL A 24 -13.01 33.92 -16.67
C VAL A 24 -12.76 33.93 -15.17
N LEU A 25 -13.77 33.60 -14.35
CA LEU A 25 -13.70 33.67 -12.89
C LEU A 25 -12.55 32.82 -12.30
N PRO A 26 -12.33 31.56 -12.74
CA PRO A 26 -11.19 30.76 -12.26
C PRO A 26 -9.82 31.31 -12.66
N PHE A 27 -9.77 32.26 -13.60
CA PHE A 27 -8.55 32.96 -13.98
C PHE A 27 -8.30 34.22 -13.18
N VAL A 28 -9.36 34.88 -12.73
CA VAL A 28 -9.29 36.15 -12.00
C VAL A 28 -9.27 35.95 -10.48
N GLU A 29 -9.84 34.84 -9.97
CA GLU A 29 -9.93 34.54 -8.55
C GLU A 29 -8.71 33.73 -8.04
N PRO A 30 -7.75 34.34 -7.32
CA PRO A 30 -6.51 33.67 -6.92
C PRO A 30 -6.75 32.52 -5.94
N SER A 31 -7.82 32.60 -5.14
CA SER A 31 -8.20 31.55 -4.19
C SER A 31 -8.59 30.23 -4.88
N SER A 32 -9.00 30.28 -6.15
CA SER A 32 -9.28 29.09 -6.97
C SER A 32 -8.03 28.38 -7.51
N ARG A 33 -6.84 28.96 -7.30
CA ARG A 33 -5.53 28.46 -7.80
C ARG A 33 -4.51 28.23 -6.70
N THR A 34 -4.96 28.07 -5.45
CA THR A 34 -4.05 27.68 -4.38
C THR A 34 -3.41 26.34 -4.73
N THR A 35 -2.11 26.21 -4.54
CA THR A 35 -1.38 24.94 -4.56
C THR A 35 -1.17 24.40 -3.15
N ARG A 36 -1.59 25.16 -2.13
CA ARG A 36 -1.35 24.80 -0.72
C ARG A 36 -2.30 23.70 -0.28
N VAL A 37 -1.73 22.71 0.40
CA VAL A 37 -2.45 21.60 1.01
C VAL A 37 -1.88 21.30 2.38
N THR A 38 -2.71 20.86 3.31
CA THR A 38 -2.18 20.21 4.52
C THR A 38 -1.62 18.83 4.17
N SER A 39 -0.49 18.47 4.75
CA SER A 39 0.27 17.28 4.40
C SER A 39 0.98 16.74 5.62
N VAL A 40 1.15 15.42 5.70
CA VAL A 40 1.87 14.80 6.81
C VAL A 40 3.31 14.50 6.40
N VAL A 41 4.24 14.98 7.20
CA VAL A 41 5.67 14.67 7.08
C VAL A 41 6.12 13.81 8.26
N ARG A 42 7.11 12.96 8.02
CA ARG A 42 7.86 12.33 9.10
C ARG A 42 9.06 13.21 9.45
N THR A 43 9.24 13.49 10.75
CA THR A 43 10.33 14.31 11.27
C THR A 43 11.62 13.51 11.43
N ASP A 44 12.73 14.17 11.77
CA ASP A 44 14.02 13.50 12.00
C ASP A 44 13.98 12.57 13.21
N PHE A 45 13.08 12.84 14.16
CA PHE A 45 12.83 12.00 15.33
C PHE A 45 11.74 10.94 15.10
N GLY A 46 11.29 10.76 13.85
CA GLY A 46 10.33 9.74 13.46
C GLY A 46 8.87 10.06 13.74
N GLN A 47 8.56 11.22 14.36
CA GLN A 47 7.19 11.68 14.59
C GLN A 47 6.50 12.02 13.27
N LEU A 48 5.17 11.87 13.22
CA LEU A 48 4.35 12.28 12.09
C LEU A 48 3.65 13.58 12.44
N LYS A 49 3.83 14.62 11.61
CA LYS A 49 3.26 15.95 11.84
C LYS A 49 2.61 16.50 10.59
N TRP A 50 1.46 17.14 10.78
CA TRP A 50 0.77 17.93 9.77
C TRP A 50 1.49 19.25 9.56
N THR A 51 1.67 19.63 8.30
CA THR A 51 2.19 20.91 7.88
C THR A 51 1.51 21.37 6.60
N VAL A 52 1.52 22.67 6.32
CA VAL A 52 1.10 23.19 5.01
C VAL A 52 2.26 23.07 4.04
N ALA A 53 2.03 22.36 2.94
CA ALA A 53 2.97 22.14 1.85
C ALA A 53 2.35 22.58 0.51
N GLU A 54 3.21 22.68 -0.50
CA GLU A 54 2.76 22.91 -1.89
C GLU A 54 2.51 21.56 -2.57
N ALA A 55 1.35 21.43 -3.20
CA ALA A 55 1.03 20.33 -4.09
C ALA A 55 2.00 20.33 -5.28
N THR A 56 2.32 19.14 -5.77
CA THR A 56 3.20 18.96 -6.93
C THR A 56 2.40 18.60 -8.18
N ASP A 57 2.86 19.11 -9.33
CA ASP A 57 2.31 18.80 -10.65
C ASP A 57 2.57 17.33 -11.02
N TYR A 58 1.84 16.85 -12.03
CA TYR A 58 2.01 15.55 -12.64
C TYR A 58 3.32 15.47 -13.42
N THR A 59 4.04 14.35 -13.27
CA THR A 59 5.08 13.96 -14.22
C THR A 59 4.48 13.67 -15.60
N GLU A 60 5.31 13.60 -16.64
CA GLU A 60 4.83 13.28 -18.00
C GLU A 60 4.10 11.93 -18.04
N GLN A 61 4.63 10.91 -17.35
CA GLN A 61 3.98 9.60 -17.26
C GLN A 61 2.63 9.68 -16.53
N GLN A 62 2.54 10.42 -15.43
CA GLN A 62 1.28 10.63 -14.70
C GLN A 62 0.26 11.40 -15.55
N ARG A 63 0.71 12.41 -16.32
CA ARG A 63 -0.15 13.18 -17.23
C ARG A 63 -0.69 12.30 -18.36
N ARG A 64 0.14 11.44 -18.94
CA ARG A 64 -0.29 10.40 -19.89
C ARG A 64 -1.30 9.44 -19.26
N GLY A 65 -1.06 9.00 -18.03
CA GLY A 65 -1.95 8.14 -17.27
C GLY A 65 -3.32 8.76 -17.02
N ARG A 66 -3.34 10.06 -16.68
CA ARG A 66 -4.54 10.85 -16.51
C ARG A 66 -5.34 10.96 -17.81
N ASN A 67 -4.67 11.14 -18.95
CA ASN A 67 -5.32 11.13 -20.27
C ASN A 67 -5.94 9.77 -20.59
N ILE A 68 -5.29 8.67 -20.19
CA ILE A 68 -5.85 7.33 -20.33
C ILE A 68 -7.06 7.16 -19.40
N TYR A 69 -6.98 7.56 -18.14
CA TYR A 69 -8.11 7.55 -17.20
C TYR A 69 -9.33 8.30 -17.74
N LEU A 70 -9.11 9.43 -18.41
CA LEU A 70 -10.13 10.20 -19.12
C LEU A 70 -10.70 9.44 -20.32
N ARG A 71 -9.82 8.91 -21.20
CA ARG A 71 -10.19 8.17 -22.41
C ARG A 71 -11.02 6.93 -22.10
N GLU A 72 -10.62 6.19 -21.07
CA GLU A 72 -11.28 4.97 -20.59
C GLU A 72 -12.58 5.24 -19.81
N GLY A 73 -12.91 6.52 -19.57
CA GLY A 73 -14.16 6.90 -18.91
C GLY A 73 -14.24 6.55 -17.42
N CYS A 74 -13.10 6.33 -16.76
CA CYS A 74 -13.07 5.91 -15.35
C CYS A 74 -13.80 6.90 -14.41
N TRP A 75 -13.75 8.20 -14.76
CA TRP A 75 -14.41 9.28 -14.02
C TRP A 75 -15.95 9.20 -14.01
N TYR A 76 -16.58 8.41 -14.89
CA TYR A 76 -18.03 8.18 -14.85
C TYR A 76 -18.44 7.32 -13.65
N CYS A 77 -17.56 6.41 -13.21
CA CYS A 77 -17.83 5.48 -12.12
C CYS A 77 -17.18 5.92 -10.80
N HIS A 78 -16.03 6.59 -10.88
CA HIS A 78 -15.19 6.93 -9.74
C HIS A 78 -15.12 8.43 -9.52
N SER A 79 -15.50 8.88 -8.31
CA SER A 79 -15.23 10.24 -7.87
C SER A 79 -13.79 10.41 -7.42
N GLN A 80 -13.32 11.65 -7.45
CA GLN A 80 -12.06 12.07 -6.85
C GLN A 80 -12.31 13.28 -5.95
N PHE A 81 -13.27 13.14 -5.02
CA PHE A 81 -13.59 14.19 -4.05
C PHE A 81 -14.13 13.58 -2.75
N VAL A 82 -13.32 13.58 -1.70
CA VAL A 82 -13.76 13.23 -0.33
C VAL A 82 -14.51 14.41 0.26
N ARG A 83 -15.80 14.20 0.54
CA ARG A 83 -16.74 15.25 0.93
C ARG A 83 -16.63 15.56 2.44
N PRO A 84 -16.84 16.82 2.87
CA PRO A 84 -16.90 17.19 4.29
C PRO A 84 -18.25 16.82 4.93
N VAL A 85 -18.63 15.54 4.86
CA VAL A 85 -19.85 15.02 5.48
C VAL A 85 -19.53 13.84 6.40
N THR A 86 -20.43 13.55 7.33
CA THR A 86 -20.25 12.51 8.35
C THR A 86 -19.89 11.16 7.73
N GLY A 87 -18.85 10.50 8.26
CA GLY A 87 -18.45 9.15 7.87
C GLY A 87 -17.45 9.06 6.70
N GLU A 88 -17.40 10.05 5.80
CA GLU A 88 -16.45 10.05 4.67
C GLU A 88 -14.99 10.00 5.16
N ILE A 89 -14.67 10.78 6.18
CA ILE A 89 -13.31 10.83 6.72
C ILE A 89 -12.85 9.51 7.31
N ARG A 90 -13.76 8.70 7.86
CA ARG A 90 -13.44 7.37 8.42
C ARG A 90 -13.30 6.31 7.33
N ARG A 91 -13.86 6.54 6.14
CA ARG A 91 -13.86 5.59 5.02
C ARG A 91 -12.76 5.85 4.00
N TRP A 92 -12.47 7.12 3.72
CA TRP A 92 -11.56 7.50 2.63
C TRP A 92 -10.30 8.20 3.12
N GLY A 93 -10.37 8.91 4.25
CA GLY A 93 -9.28 9.72 4.76
C GLY A 93 -9.62 11.22 4.80
N PRO A 94 -8.61 12.10 4.93
CA PRO A 94 -8.80 13.54 5.02
C PRO A 94 -9.65 14.09 3.87
N VAL A 95 -10.51 15.05 4.20
CA VAL A 95 -11.33 15.80 3.24
C VAL A 95 -10.45 16.37 2.13
N SER A 96 -10.98 16.38 0.91
CA SER A 96 -10.30 16.97 -0.24
C SER A 96 -10.13 18.48 -0.09
N GLU A 97 -8.92 18.98 -0.36
CA GLU A 97 -8.59 20.41 -0.36
C GLU A 97 -8.42 20.93 -1.79
N ALA A 98 -8.77 22.20 -2.01
CA ALA A 98 -8.71 22.82 -3.34
C ALA A 98 -7.31 22.73 -3.99
N GLY A 99 -6.25 22.84 -3.18
CA GLY A 99 -4.87 22.80 -3.68
C GLY A 99 -4.43 21.46 -4.26
N GLU A 100 -5.15 20.38 -3.96
CA GLU A 100 -4.89 19.07 -4.57
C GLU A 100 -5.22 19.04 -6.06
N TYR A 101 -6.12 19.93 -6.51
CA TYR A 101 -6.62 20.00 -7.87
C TYR A 101 -5.99 21.15 -8.68
N ALA A 102 -4.98 21.84 -8.13
CA ALA A 102 -4.36 23.01 -8.76
C ALA A 102 -3.85 22.74 -10.19
N TYR A 103 -3.48 21.49 -10.48
CA TYR A 103 -2.96 21.04 -11.78
C TYR A 103 -3.96 20.21 -12.58
N ASP A 104 -5.21 20.10 -12.12
CA ASP A 104 -6.24 19.30 -12.77
C ASP A 104 -7.05 20.12 -13.79
N VAL A 105 -6.76 19.90 -15.07
CA VAL A 105 -7.56 20.46 -16.17
C VAL A 105 -8.00 19.33 -17.11
N PRO A 106 -9.32 19.07 -17.26
CA PRO A 106 -10.44 19.53 -16.41
C PRO A 106 -10.44 18.84 -15.04
N HIS A 107 -11.12 19.39 -14.05
CA HIS A 107 -11.26 18.76 -12.73
C HIS A 107 -12.07 17.45 -12.81
N LEU A 108 -11.65 16.40 -12.08
CA LEU A 108 -12.25 15.05 -12.12
C LEU A 108 -12.96 14.66 -10.82
N LEU A 109 -13.61 15.63 -10.17
CA LEU A 109 -14.31 15.44 -8.89
C LEU A 109 -15.36 14.31 -8.95
N GLY A 110 -15.96 14.11 -10.13
CA GLY A 110 -16.99 13.09 -10.38
C GLY A 110 -18.35 13.47 -9.79
N THR A 111 -19.43 13.03 -10.43
CA THR A 111 -20.81 13.33 -9.99
C THR A 111 -21.54 12.11 -9.41
N ARG A 112 -21.02 10.91 -9.65
CA ARG A 112 -21.57 9.63 -9.19
C ARG A 112 -20.48 8.75 -8.59
N ARG A 113 -20.88 7.86 -7.68
CA ARG A 113 -20.01 6.85 -7.06
C ARG A 113 -20.63 5.47 -7.30
N ILE A 114 -20.41 4.95 -8.50
CA ILE A 114 -20.73 3.56 -8.83
C ILE A 114 -19.61 2.68 -8.25
N GLY A 115 -18.36 3.08 -8.48
CA GLY A 115 -17.18 2.57 -7.81
C GLY A 115 -16.78 3.41 -6.59
N PRO A 116 -15.72 2.99 -5.87
CA PRO A 116 -15.14 3.75 -4.77
C PRO A 116 -14.58 5.11 -5.20
N ASP A 117 -14.45 6.03 -4.24
CA ASP A 117 -13.70 7.27 -4.43
C ASP A 117 -12.19 6.98 -4.53
N LEU A 118 -11.50 7.62 -5.47
CA LEU A 118 -10.09 7.36 -5.76
C LEU A 118 -9.14 8.46 -5.26
N THR A 119 -9.62 9.54 -4.66
CA THR A 119 -8.76 10.68 -4.22
C THR A 119 -7.66 10.29 -3.23
N ARG A 120 -7.79 9.13 -2.57
CA ARG A 120 -6.94 8.67 -1.48
C ARG A 120 -6.37 7.27 -1.74
N VAL A 121 -6.38 6.84 -3.00
CA VAL A 121 -5.99 5.49 -3.40
C VAL A 121 -4.48 5.32 -3.56
N GLY A 122 -3.73 6.40 -3.81
CA GLY A 122 -2.29 6.34 -3.92
C GLY A 122 -1.64 5.69 -2.71
N LEU A 123 -0.80 4.69 -2.97
CA LEU A 123 -0.13 3.85 -1.97
C LEU A 123 -1.09 3.09 -1.03
N LYS A 124 -2.40 3.03 -1.35
CA LYS A 124 -3.34 2.12 -0.69
C LYS A 124 -3.10 0.69 -1.15
N TYR A 125 -2.92 0.55 -2.44
CA TYR A 125 -2.64 -0.69 -3.13
C TYR A 125 -1.29 -0.57 -3.83
N SER A 126 -0.59 -1.69 -4.02
CA SER A 126 0.63 -1.70 -4.81
C SER A 126 0.31 -1.68 -6.31
N ASP A 127 1.33 -1.44 -7.13
CA ASP A 127 1.17 -1.43 -8.59
C ASP A 127 0.64 -2.78 -9.10
N GLU A 128 1.11 -3.89 -8.53
CA GLU A 128 0.69 -5.26 -8.82
C GLU A 128 -0.80 -5.49 -8.55
N TRP A 129 -1.33 -4.89 -7.48
CA TRP A 129 -2.77 -4.93 -7.21
C TRP A 129 -3.54 -4.20 -8.30
N HIS A 130 -3.08 -3.02 -8.72
CA HIS A 130 -3.71 -2.27 -9.80
C HIS A 130 -3.64 -3.03 -11.13
N LEU A 131 -2.51 -3.66 -11.44
CA LEU A 131 -2.34 -4.49 -12.63
C LEU A 131 -3.33 -5.66 -12.65
N ALA A 132 -3.41 -6.44 -11.57
CA ALA A 132 -4.41 -7.51 -11.45
C ALA A 132 -5.85 -6.96 -11.56
N HIS A 133 -6.13 -5.83 -10.91
CA HIS A 133 -7.45 -5.21 -10.93
C HIS A 133 -7.86 -4.75 -12.33
N PHE A 134 -6.96 -4.15 -13.10
CA PHE A 134 -7.26 -3.73 -14.47
C PHE A 134 -7.38 -4.93 -15.43
N TYR A 135 -6.65 -6.02 -15.19
CA TYR A 135 -6.76 -7.23 -16.01
C TYR A 135 -8.13 -7.91 -15.85
N ASP A 136 -8.52 -8.16 -14.61
CA ASP A 136 -9.84 -8.66 -14.27
C ASP A 136 -10.21 -8.26 -12.83
N PRO A 137 -11.07 -7.24 -12.65
CA PRO A 137 -11.49 -6.78 -11.33
C PRO A 137 -12.07 -7.87 -10.44
N ARG A 138 -12.70 -8.90 -11.04
CA ARG A 138 -13.35 -10.01 -10.34
C ARG A 138 -12.37 -11.00 -9.75
N MET A 139 -11.09 -10.96 -10.15
CA MET A 139 -10.05 -11.75 -9.49
C MET A 139 -9.78 -11.26 -8.07
N LEU A 140 -9.94 -9.96 -7.80
CA LEU A 140 -9.65 -9.36 -6.48
C LEU A 140 -10.93 -9.04 -5.71
N VAL A 141 -11.97 -8.63 -6.43
CA VAL A 141 -13.28 -8.25 -5.89
C VAL A 141 -14.35 -8.98 -6.71
N PRO A 142 -14.75 -10.20 -6.32
CA PRO A 142 -15.68 -11.04 -7.09
C PRO A 142 -16.99 -10.35 -7.47
N ASP A 143 -17.50 -9.48 -6.59
CA ASP A 143 -18.74 -8.72 -6.81
C ASP A 143 -18.54 -7.43 -7.63
N SER A 144 -17.36 -7.21 -8.21
CA SER A 144 -17.05 -5.99 -8.95
C SER A 144 -17.83 -5.92 -10.26
N ILE A 145 -18.50 -4.78 -10.47
CA ILE A 145 -19.16 -4.43 -11.72
C ILE A 145 -18.24 -3.65 -12.68
N MET A 146 -16.99 -3.39 -12.27
CA MET A 146 -16.01 -2.73 -13.13
C MET A 146 -15.68 -3.63 -14.32
N ALA A 147 -15.66 -3.05 -15.53
CA ALA A 147 -15.24 -3.76 -16.73
C ALA A 147 -13.74 -4.11 -16.66
N PRO A 148 -13.30 -5.25 -17.24
CA PRO A 148 -11.89 -5.52 -17.41
C PRO A 148 -11.29 -4.60 -18.49
N TYR A 149 -10.08 -4.09 -18.25
CA TYR A 149 -9.33 -3.23 -19.15
C TYR A 149 -8.20 -4.01 -19.86
N ARG A 150 -8.48 -5.25 -20.26
CA ARG A 150 -7.54 -6.14 -20.95
C ARG A 150 -6.92 -5.54 -22.21
N GLY A 151 -7.64 -4.67 -22.92
CA GLY A 151 -7.11 -3.95 -24.07
C GLY A 151 -5.95 -2.99 -23.77
N LEU A 152 -5.62 -2.72 -22.50
CA LEU A 152 -4.41 -2.00 -22.10
C LEU A 152 -3.18 -2.91 -21.92
N PHE A 153 -3.37 -4.23 -21.93
CA PHE A 153 -2.32 -5.23 -21.89
C PHE A 153 -1.94 -5.66 -23.30
N HIS A 154 -0.72 -6.16 -23.45
CA HIS A 154 -0.34 -6.90 -24.65
C HIS A 154 -0.57 -8.39 -24.37
N GLU A 155 -1.60 -8.95 -24.99
CA GLU A 155 -2.00 -10.37 -24.87
C GLU A 155 -1.87 -11.04 -26.25
N PRO A 156 -0.80 -11.82 -26.48
CA PRO A 156 -0.66 -12.63 -27.68
C PRO A 156 -1.74 -13.72 -27.75
N ASP A 157 -2.29 -13.97 -28.94
CA ASP A 157 -3.35 -14.98 -29.13
C ASP A 157 -2.87 -16.42 -28.87
N ALA A 158 -1.61 -16.71 -29.20
CA ALA A 158 -1.03 -18.05 -29.08
C ALA A 158 -0.40 -18.26 -27.70
N ALA A 159 -0.70 -19.41 -27.09
CA ALA A 159 0.00 -19.85 -25.89
C ALA A 159 1.48 -20.13 -26.19
N VAL A 160 2.34 -19.80 -25.24
CA VAL A 160 3.80 -19.94 -25.36
C VAL A 160 4.26 -21.18 -24.60
N ARG A 161 5.07 -22.02 -25.23
CA ARG A 161 5.62 -23.23 -24.60
C ARG A 161 6.67 -22.87 -23.54
N ILE A 162 6.64 -23.58 -22.43
CA ILE A 162 7.71 -23.60 -21.45
C ILE A 162 8.72 -24.67 -21.90
N VAL A 163 9.99 -24.30 -21.96
CA VAL A 163 11.10 -25.16 -22.39
C VAL A 163 12.22 -25.14 -21.34
N ASP A 164 13.15 -26.09 -21.45
CA ASP A 164 14.41 -26.04 -20.69
C ASP A 164 15.40 -25.11 -21.41
N ASP A 165 16.10 -24.24 -20.68
CA ASP A 165 17.09 -23.32 -21.25
C ASP A 165 18.45 -23.99 -21.54
N GLY A 166 18.56 -25.31 -21.38
CA GLY A 166 19.77 -26.11 -21.52
C GLY A 166 20.68 -26.07 -20.29
N THR A 167 20.31 -25.30 -19.26
CA THR A 167 21.05 -25.18 -17.99
C THR A 167 20.25 -25.71 -16.80
N GLY A 168 19.11 -26.37 -17.05
CA GLY A 168 18.21 -26.92 -16.02
C GLY A 168 17.24 -25.88 -15.46
N ASN A 169 17.12 -24.69 -16.07
CA ASN A 169 16.07 -23.74 -15.74
C ASN A 169 14.92 -23.85 -16.74
N ARG A 170 13.69 -23.74 -16.26
CA ARG A 170 12.51 -23.56 -17.10
C ARG A 170 12.47 -22.12 -17.63
N THR A 171 12.24 -21.95 -18.93
CA THR A 171 12.12 -20.66 -19.61
C THR A 171 10.99 -20.71 -20.66
N LEU A 172 10.80 -19.63 -21.41
CA LEU A 172 9.84 -19.56 -22.51
C LEU A 172 10.52 -19.92 -23.84
N GLU A 173 9.80 -20.60 -24.72
CA GLU A 173 10.25 -20.85 -26.09
C GLU A 173 10.52 -19.51 -26.80
N ARG A 174 11.70 -19.41 -27.46
CA ARG A 174 12.06 -18.24 -28.26
C ARG A 174 11.20 -18.19 -29.52
N THR A 175 10.24 -17.29 -29.51
CA THR A 175 9.38 -16.89 -30.64
C THR A 175 9.44 -15.38 -30.85
N GLU A 176 9.01 -14.88 -32.02
CA GLU A 176 8.93 -13.43 -32.31
C GLU A 176 8.18 -12.65 -31.21
N VAL A 177 7.13 -13.25 -30.66
CA VAL A 177 6.35 -12.66 -29.55
C VAL A 177 7.19 -12.53 -28.29
N THR A 178 7.89 -13.59 -27.89
CA THR A 178 8.68 -13.58 -26.66
C THR A 178 9.95 -12.73 -26.80
N GLU A 179 10.55 -12.66 -27.99
CA GLU A 179 11.70 -11.79 -28.26
C GLU A 179 11.30 -10.31 -28.23
N GLY A 180 10.04 -9.97 -28.50
CA GLY A 180 9.50 -8.64 -28.27
C GLY A 180 9.26 -8.29 -26.79
N LEU A 181 9.24 -9.28 -25.89
CA LEU A 181 8.92 -9.13 -24.47
C LEU A 181 10.11 -9.31 -23.53
N PHE A 182 11.19 -9.94 -24.00
CA PHE A 182 12.34 -10.31 -23.21
C PHE A 182 13.65 -10.18 -23.99
N ASP A 183 14.74 -9.93 -23.27
CA ASP A 183 16.10 -10.10 -23.79
C ASP A 183 16.64 -11.44 -23.29
N PHE A 184 16.54 -12.48 -24.12
CA PHE A 184 17.00 -13.82 -23.78
C PHE A 184 18.53 -13.95 -23.67
N ASP A 185 19.28 -12.97 -24.18
CA ASP A 185 20.75 -12.95 -24.13
C ASP A 185 21.26 -12.10 -22.95
N SER A 186 20.35 -11.46 -22.21
CA SER A 186 20.65 -10.70 -21.00
C SER A 186 21.28 -11.57 -19.92
N LYS A 187 22.30 -11.02 -19.25
CA LYS A 187 22.91 -11.62 -18.04
C LYS A 187 22.00 -11.50 -16.82
N GLN A 188 21.02 -10.60 -16.86
CA GLN A 188 20.07 -10.41 -15.77
C GLN A 188 18.82 -11.24 -16.07
N ALA A 189 18.38 -12.00 -15.06
CA ALA A 189 17.15 -12.77 -15.15
C ALA A 189 15.99 -12.04 -14.46
N ILE A 190 14.78 -12.33 -14.93
CA ILE A 190 13.54 -12.08 -14.20
C ILE A 190 12.85 -13.40 -13.92
N GLN A 191 12.54 -13.63 -12.65
CA GLN A 191 11.74 -14.78 -12.22
C GLN A 191 10.27 -14.43 -12.37
N LEU A 192 9.54 -15.30 -13.06
CA LEU A 192 8.10 -15.16 -13.27
C LEU A 192 7.41 -16.47 -12.87
N THR A 193 6.22 -16.34 -12.29
CA THR A 193 5.45 -17.48 -11.80
C THR A 193 4.06 -17.42 -12.43
N PRO A 194 3.71 -18.40 -13.29
CA PRO A 194 2.35 -18.55 -13.78
C PRO A 194 1.41 -18.87 -12.62
N ASN A 195 0.16 -18.44 -12.70
CA ASN A 195 -0.86 -18.92 -11.77
C ASN A 195 -1.29 -20.36 -12.11
N ALA A 196 -2.12 -20.97 -11.27
CA ALA A 196 -2.66 -22.32 -11.48
C ALA A 196 -3.38 -22.54 -12.83
N TYR A 197 -3.84 -21.48 -13.48
CA TYR A 197 -4.54 -21.53 -14.78
C TYR A 197 -3.60 -21.34 -15.99
N GLY A 198 -2.30 -21.18 -15.76
CA GLY A 198 -1.31 -20.95 -16.83
C GLY A 198 -1.26 -19.51 -17.34
N LEU A 199 -1.87 -18.54 -16.64
CA LEU A 199 -1.67 -17.12 -16.94
C LEU A 199 -0.32 -16.66 -16.38
N LEU A 200 0.50 -16.05 -17.23
CA LEU A 200 1.80 -15.48 -16.88
C LEU A 200 1.78 -13.96 -17.10
N PHE A 201 1.85 -13.20 -16.01
CA PHE A 201 2.04 -11.76 -16.11
C PHE A 201 3.49 -11.40 -16.41
N VAL A 202 3.71 -10.48 -17.34
CA VAL A 202 5.03 -10.00 -17.75
C VAL A 202 5.13 -8.49 -17.49
N PRO A 203 5.86 -8.04 -16.45
CA PRO A 203 6.01 -6.61 -16.16
C PRO A 203 6.92 -5.92 -17.19
N LEU A 204 6.81 -4.61 -17.35
CA LEU A 204 7.63 -3.83 -18.30
C LEU A 204 9.14 -4.04 -18.11
N LYS A 205 9.58 -4.16 -16.86
CA LYS A 205 11.00 -4.41 -16.50
C LYS A 205 11.54 -5.75 -17.01
N ALA A 206 10.70 -6.63 -17.55
CA ALA A 206 11.10 -7.89 -18.13
C ALA A 206 11.79 -7.73 -19.51
N ARG A 207 11.52 -6.64 -20.24
CA ARG A 207 12.02 -6.42 -21.61
C ARG A 207 13.55 -6.46 -21.75
N GLU A 208 14.28 -6.16 -20.68
CA GLU A 208 15.75 -6.12 -20.67
C GLU A 208 16.37 -7.33 -19.95
N ARG A 209 15.56 -8.37 -19.67
CA ARG A 209 15.93 -9.50 -18.81
C ARG A 209 15.54 -10.83 -19.43
N LYS A 210 16.34 -11.86 -19.15
CA LYS A 210 15.99 -13.23 -19.56
C LYS A 210 14.86 -13.79 -18.67
N PRO A 211 13.85 -14.47 -19.23
CA PRO A 211 12.78 -15.05 -18.42
C PRO A 211 13.22 -16.36 -17.78
N ILE A 212 12.92 -16.53 -16.50
CA ILE A 212 12.99 -17.80 -15.78
C ILE A 212 11.62 -18.09 -15.18
N ILE A 213 11.05 -19.24 -15.52
CA ILE A 213 9.78 -19.70 -14.97
C ILE A 213 10.06 -20.44 -13.66
N LEU A 214 9.60 -19.86 -12.55
CA LEU A 214 9.86 -20.33 -11.20
C LEU A 214 8.57 -20.80 -10.53
N THR A 215 8.49 -22.10 -10.23
CA THR A 215 7.34 -22.76 -9.59
C THR A 215 7.80 -23.75 -8.50
N PRO A 216 8.44 -23.28 -7.41
CA PRO A 216 9.09 -24.16 -6.43
C PRO A 216 8.11 -25.04 -5.65
N ASN A 217 6.84 -24.65 -5.56
CA ASN A 217 5.78 -25.38 -4.85
C ASN A 217 4.77 -26.02 -5.83
N ASP A 218 5.21 -26.41 -7.03
CA ASP A 218 4.36 -27.03 -8.07
C ASP A 218 3.07 -26.25 -8.39
N GLU A 219 3.14 -24.93 -8.28
CA GLU A 219 2.02 -24.01 -8.50
C GLU A 219 1.43 -24.08 -9.92
N TYR A 220 2.26 -24.53 -10.86
CA TYR A 220 1.88 -24.73 -12.24
C TYR A 220 2.75 -25.81 -12.91
N THR A 221 2.12 -26.91 -13.31
CA THR A 221 2.78 -28.08 -13.92
C THR A 221 2.55 -28.20 -15.42
N GLY A 222 1.77 -27.30 -16.03
CA GLY A 222 1.52 -27.33 -17.46
C GLY A 222 2.72 -26.92 -18.32
N GLU A 223 2.64 -27.22 -19.61
CA GLU A 223 3.70 -26.99 -20.59
C GLU A 223 3.57 -25.66 -21.34
N THR A 224 2.46 -24.94 -21.22
CA THR A 224 2.17 -23.75 -22.04
C THR A 224 1.49 -22.65 -21.24
N VAL A 225 1.89 -21.40 -21.44
CA VAL A 225 1.31 -20.25 -20.72
C VAL A 225 0.64 -19.26 -21.65
N SER A 226 -0.40 -18.61 -21.16
CA SER A 226 -1.00 -17.42 -21.77
C SER A 226 -0.34 -16.18 -21.18
N ILE A 227 0.11 -15.26 -22.02
CA ILE A 227 0.84 -14.07 -21.58
C ILE A 227 -0.10 -12.88 -21.42
N ALA A 228 0.03 -12.18 -20.30
CA ALA A 228 -0.48 -10.82 -20.12
C ALA A 228 0.69 -9.87 -19.84
N ALA A 229 1.11 -9.11 -20.84
CA ALA A 229 2.26 -8.21 -20.72
C ALA A 229 1.83 -6.76 -20.45
N GLU A 230 2.55 -6.12 -19.55
CA GLU A 230 2.37 -4.71 -19.21
C GLU A 230 2.77 -3.80 -20.39
N THR A 231 2.02 -2.71 -20.60
CA THR A 231 2.30 -1.70 -21.62
C THR A 231 2.62 -0.35 -20.97
N GLU A 232 3.28 0.55 -21.72
CA GLU A 232 3.55 1.92 -21.27
C GLU A 232 2.27 2.69 -20.91
N SER A 233 1.17 2.39 -21.60
CA SER A 233 -0.13 3.01 -21.33
C SER A 233 -0.69 2.54 -19.98
N LEU A 234 -0.57 1.24 -19.69
CA LEU A 234 -1.00 0.69 -18.41
C LEU A 234 -0.12 1.20 -17.25
N ALA A 235 1.20 1.20 -17.41
CA ALA A 235 2.12 1.77 -16.42
C ALA A 235 1.85 3.26 -16.17
N ALA A 236 1.53 4.02 -17.22
CA ALA A 236 1.12 5.41 -17.08
C ALA A 236 -0.17 5.55 -16.27
N LEU A 237 -1.20 4.73 -16.55
CA LEU A 237 -2.46 4.73 -15.80
C LEU A 237 -2.22 4.40 -14.31
N VAL A 238 -1.44 3.36 -14.01
CA VAL A 238 -1.06 3.02 -12.62
C VAL A 238 -0.33 4.19 -11.96
N SER A 239 0.63 4.81 -12.64
CA SER A 239 1.38 5.97 -12.14
C SER A 239 0.47 7.15 -11.77
N TYR A 240 -0.56 7.44 -12.59
CA TYR A 240 -1.56 8.46 -12.27
C TYR A 240 -2.39 8.08 -11.05
N VAL A 241 -2.89 6.84 -10.98
CA VAL A 241 -3.68 6.36 -9.83
C VAL A 241 -2.87 6.41 -8.54
N GLN A 242 -1.57 6.06 -8.60
CA GLN A 242 -0.65 6.15 -7.46
C GLN A 242 -0.39 7.60 -7.01
N LYS A 243 -0.56 8.59 -7.90
CA LYS A 243 -0.41 10.01 -7.55
C LYS A 243 -1.59 10.54 -6.72
N LEU A 244 -2.77 9.94 -6.83
CA LEU A 244 -3.98 10.46 -6.18
C LEU A 244 -3.87 10.42 -4.65
N GLY A 245 -3.88 11.61 -4.03
CA GLY A 245 -3.82 11.79 -2.59
C GLY A 245 -2.42 11.79 -1.98
N THR A 246 -1.34 11.65 -2.77
CA THR A 246 0.03 11.66 -2.23
C THR A 246 0.55 13.07 -1.94
N ASN A 247 -0.07 14.12 -2.49
CA ASN A 247 0.18 15.51 -2.08
C ASN A 247 -0.15 15.77 -0.59
N ARG A 248 -1.00 14.91 0.02
CA ARG A 248 -1.30 14.89 1.45
C ARG A 248 -0.19 14.22 2.30
N GLY A 249 0.91 13.82 1.68
CA GLY A 249 2.05 13.22 2.35
C GLY A 249 1.70 11.87 2.99
N LYS A 250 2.28 11.59 4.15
CA LYS A 250 2.14 10.32 4.89
C LYS A 250 0.88 10.24 5.75
N TRP A 251 -0.21 10.91 5.37
CA TRP A 251 -1.42 11.01 6.20
C TRP A 251 -2.01 9.64 6.56
N ARG A 252 -1.83 8.64 5.69
CA ARG A 252 -2.27 7.27 5.91
C ARG A 252 -1.64 6.63 7.14
N ASP A 253 -0.50 7.13 7.60
CA ASP A 253 0.18 6.61 8.79
C ASP A 253 -0.47 7.13 10.09
N LEU A 254 -1.28 8.19 10.01
CA LEU A 254 -2.10 8.74 11.09
C LEU A 254 -3.58 8.35 10.98
N PHE A 255 -3.91 7.41 10.09
CA PHE A 255 -5.30 7.09 9.79
C PHE A 255 -5.88 6.12 10.81
N GLU A 256 -6.57 6.68 11.81
CA GLU A 256 -7.12 5.98 12.98
C GLU A 256 -7.94 4.72 12.66
N PRO A 257 -8.79 4.65 11.61
CA PRO A 257 -9.54 3.43 11.32
C PRO A 257 -8.67 2.21 11.00
N GLN A 258 -7.42 2.41 10.57
CA GLN A 258 -6.45 1.33 10.39
C GLN A 258 -5.62 1.07 11.66
N SER A 259 -5.67 1.96 12.65
CA SER A 259 -4.97 1.78 13.92
C SER A 259 -5.68 0.70 14.73
N LEU A 260 -4.96 -0.40 14.95
CA LEU A 260 -5.35 -1.43 15.90
C LEU A 260 -4.14 -1.71 16.77
N GLU A 261 -4.27 -1.41 18.06
CA GLU A 261 -3.27 -1.84 19.03
C GLU A 261 -3.31 -3.35 19.20
N VAL A 262 -2.23 -3.88 19.73
CA VAL A 262 -2.09 -5.29 19.99
C VAL A 262 -3.11 -5.69 21.03
N MET A 263 -3.97 -6.64 20.68
CA MET A 263 -4.84 -7.30 21.65
C MET A 263 -4.24 -8.68 21.96
N ASP A 264 -4.06 -8.97 23.23
CA ASP A 264 -3.93 -10.36 23.68
C ASP A 264 -5.32 -10.99 23.63
N ALA A 265 -5.68 -11.44 22.44
CA ALA A 265 -6.97 -12.05 22.16
C ALA A 265 -6.72 -13.43 21.56
N THR A 266 -7.33 -14.44 22.17
CA THR A 266 -7.47 -15.77 21.62
C THR A 266 -8.95 -16.12 21.65
N MET A 267 -9.50 -16.46 20.49
CA MET A 267 -10.88 -16.88 20.36
C MET A 267 -10.97 -18.41 20.40
N PRO A 268 -11.96 -18.97 21.12
CA PRO A 268 -12.19 -20.41 21.07
C PRO A 268 -12.55 -20.85 19.64
N ARG A 269 -12.13 -22.05 19.26
CA ARG A 269 -12.49 -22.67 17.99
C ARG A 269 -14.01 -22.81 17.90
N SER A 270 -14.59 -22.43 16.76
CA SER A 270 -16.03 -22.59 16.50
C SER A 270 -16.29 -22.96 15.05
N GLU A 271 -16.96 -24.10 14.82
CA GLU A 271 -17.31 -24.58 13.47
C GLU A 271 -18.21 -23.59 12.72
N GLU A 272 -19.13 -22.93 13.43
CA GLU A 272 -19.99 -21.89 12.85
C GLU A 272 -19.16 -20.71 12.33
N TRP A 273 -18.17 -20.27 13.11
CA TRP A 273 -17.29 -19.17 12.72
C TRP A 273 -16.31 -19.56 11.62
N ILE A 274 -15.85 -20.82 11.59
CA ILE A 274 -15.03 -21.36 10.50
C ILE A 274 -15.82 -21.37 9.20
N ALA A 275 -17.07 -21.84 9.23
CA ALA A 275 -17.95 -21.86 8.06
C ALA A 275 -18.24 -20.44 7.54
N TYR A 276 -18.58 -19.50 8.42
CA TYR A 276 -18.76 -18.10 8.05
C TYR A 276 -17.45 -17.46 7.53
N GLY A 277 -16.33 -17.80 8.16
CA GLY A 277 -15.00 -17.37 7.75
C GLY A 277 -14.63 -17.80 6.34
N LYS A 278 -15.05 -19.00 5.92
CA LYS A 278 -14.89 -19.50 4.54
C LYS A 278 -15.63 -18.63 3.53
N GLU A 279 -16.86 -18.22 3.82
CA GLU A 279 -17.61 -17.31 2.95
C GLU A 279 -16.92 -15.96 2.79
N VAL A 280 -16.39 -15.41 3.90
CA VAL A 280 -15.62 -14.16 3.88
C VAL A 280 -14.35 -14.34 3.05
N TYR A 281 -13.63 -15.45 3.25
CA TYR A 281 -12.40 -15.76 2.53
C TYR A 281 -12.61 -15.86 1.02
N GLU A 282 -13.64 -16.58 0.59
CA GLU A 282 -14.00 -16.77 -0.83
C GLU A 282 -14.36 -15.44 -1.50
N ARG A 283 -14.91 -14.46 -0.75
CA ARG A 283 -15.26 -13.16 -1.31
C ARG A 283 -14.12 -12.13 -1.28
N ARG A 284 -13.14 -12.27 -0.40
CA ARG A 284 -12.17 -11.19 -0.10
C ARG A 284 -10.70 -11.59 -0.18
N CYS A 285 -10.37 -12.88 -0.06
CA CYS A 285 -8.99 -13.34 0.13
C CYS A 285 -8.54 -14.32 -0.95
N ILE A 286 -9.44 -15.16 -1.47
CA ILE A 286 -9.14 -16.25 -2.41
C ILE A 286 -8.43 -15.78 -3.69
N GLY A 287 -8.74 -14.56 -4.14
CA GLY A 287 -8.18 -13.94 -5.33
C GLY A 287 -6.66 -13.92 -5.36
N CYS A 288 -6.05 -13.68 -4.19
CA CYS A 288 -4.61 -13.66 -4.02
C CYS A 288 -4.10 -14.94 -3.35
N HIS A 289 -4.74 -15.38 -2.27
CA HIS A 289 -4.21 -16.47 -1.43
C HIS A 289 -4.56 -17.88 -1.92
N GLY A 290 -5.43 -18.02 -2.92
CA GLY A 290 -5.81 -19.31 -3.51
C GLY A 290 -6.83 -20.09 -2.68
N ALA A 291 -7.54 -21.03 -3.30
CA ALA A 291 -8.57 -21.82 -2.61
C ALA A 291 -8.00 -22.71 -1.50
N LYS A 292 -6.73 -23.12 -1.64
CA LYS A 292 -6.00 -23.97 -0.69
C LYS A 292 -5.21 -23.18 0.35
N GLY A 293 -5.19 -21.86 0.25
CA GLY A 293 -4.33 -20.99 1.06
C GLY A 293 -2.84 -21.06 0.69
N ASP A 294 -2.49 -21.57 -0.49
CA ASP A 294 -1.12 -21.80 -0.97
C ASP A 294 -0.44 -20.54 -1.55
N GLY A 295 -1.11 -19.40 -1.51
CA GLY A 295 -0.60 -18.16 -2.09
C GLY A 295 -0.69 -18.09 -3.62
N ASN A 296 -1.39 -19.04 -4.25
CA ASN A 296 -1.52 -19.17 -5.71
C ASN A 296 -2.94 -18.89 -6.22
N GLY A 297 -3.52 -17.76 -5.81
CA GLY A 297 -4.80 -17.28 -6.34
C GLY A 297 -4.70 -16.84 -7.82
N PRO A 298 -5.84 -16.62 -8.51
CA PRO A 298 -5.84 -16.16 -9.91
C PRO A 298 -5.03 -14.87 -10.14
N ALA A 299 -4.98 -13.96 -9.15
CA ALA A 299 -4.21 -12.72 -9.23
C ALA A 299 -2.73 -12.86 -8.81
N ALA A 300 -2.30 -14.01 -8.28
CA ALA A 300 -0.96 -14.18 -7.71
C ALA A 300 0.17 -13.97 -8.73
N THR A 301 -0.06 -14.26 -10.02
CA THR A 301 0.93 -14.04 -11.09
C THR A 301 1.33 -12.57 -11.25
N PHE A 302 0.44 -11.63 -10.93
CA PHE A 302 0.74 -10.19 -10.98
C PHE A 302 1.63 -9.75 -9.82
N MET A 303 1.75 -10.54 -8.75
CA MET A 303 2.43 -10.20 -7.49
C MET A 303 3.93 -10.51 -7.53
N PHE A 304 4.60 -10.04 -8.59
CA PHE A 304 5.98 -10.43 -8.92
C PHE A 304 7.05 -9.87 -7.96
N ASN A 305 6.76 -8.82 -7.16
CA ASN A 305 7.71 -8.34 -6.16
C ASN A 305 7.51 -8.97 -4.78
N GLN A 306 6.26 -9.31 -4.41
CA GLN A 306 5.89 -9.84 -3.10
C GLN A 306 4.72 -10.81 -3.25
N ARG A 307 5.01 -12.10 -3.18
CA ARG A 307 4.01 -13.16 -3.34
C ARG A 307 3.01 -13.15 -2.17
N PRO A 308 1.74 -13.52 -2.41
CA PRO A 308 0.76 -13.73 -1.34
C PRO A 308 1.28 -14.76 -0.34
N ARG A 309 0.85 -14.64 0.93
CA ARG A 309 1.23 -15.59 1.97
C ARG A 309 0.65 -16.97 1.66
N ASP A 310 1.52 -17.97 1.66
CA ASP A 310 1.18 -19.38 1.77
C ASP A 310 0.91 -19.73 3.25
N PHE A 311 -0.36 -19.94 3.58
CA PHE A 311 -0.82 -20.33 4.91
C PHE A 311 -0.58 -21.81 5.22
N THR A 312 -0.37 -22.65 4.20
CA THR A 312 -0.22 -24.12 4.37
C THR A 312 1.06 -24.48 5.13
N SER A 313 2.05 -23.59 5.11
CA SER A 313 3.28 -23.70 5.90
C SER A 313 3.12 -23.37 7.39
N ALA A 314 2.00 -22.76 7.80
CA ALA A 314 1.79 -22.16 9.12
C ALA A 314 2.89 -21.14 9.55
N VAL A 315 3.64 -20.56 8.60
CA VAL A 315 4.68 -19.57 8.89
C VAL A 315 4.17 -18.14 8.69
N PHE A 316 4.08 -17.38 9.79
CA PHE A 316 3.59 -15.99 9.79
C PHE A 316 4.70 -14.99 10.11
N LYS A 317 4.85 -14.00 9.24
CA LYS A 317 5.91 -12.97 9.35
C LYS A 317 5.71 -12.01 10.53
N PHE A 318 4.47 -11.58 10.77
CA PHE A 318 4.16 -10.51 11.71
C PHE A 318 3.49 -11.10 12.95
N ARG A 319 4.24 -11.14 14.05
CA ARG A 319 3.80 -11.73 15.31
C ARG A 319 4.32 -10.95 16.51
N LEU A 320 3.81 -11.30 17.67
CA LEU A 320 4.29 -10.85 18.98
C LEU A 320 4.77 -11.98 19.85
N THR A 321 4.69 -13.20 19.39
CA THR A 321 5.10 -14.40 20.11
C THR A 321 6.61 -14.63 19.96
N LYS A 322 7.19 -15.49 20.81
CA LYS A 322 8.56 -16.01 20.60
C LYS A 322 8.57 -17.15 19.58
N GLU A 323 7.57 -18.01 19.65
CA GLU A 323 7.35 -19.14 18.73
C GLU A 323 6.72 -18.67 17.42
N PRO A 324 6.83 -19.42 16.31
CA PRO A 324 6.52 -18.90 14.97
C PRO A 324 5.04 -18.58 14.73
N LEU A 325 4.15 -19.09 15.58
CA LEU A 325 2.70 -18.93 15.41
C LEU A 325 2.21 -17.59 15.98
N PRO A 326 1.33 -16.88 15.25
CA PRO A 326 0.75 -15.61 15.68
C PRO A 326 -0.42 -15.83 16.65
N THR A 327 -0.74 -14.82 17.46
CA THR A 327 -2.02 -14.76 18.18
C THR A 327 -3.16 -14.32 17.24
N ASP A 328 -4.42 -14.46 17.67
CA ASP A 328 -5.54 -13.93 16.86
C ASP A 328 -5.46 -12.40 16.76
N GLY A 329 -4.94 -11.73 17.79
CA GLY A 329 -4.66 -10.29 17.77
C GLY A 329 -3.63 -9.90 16.71
N ASP A 330 -2.58 -10.70 16.51
CA ASP A 330 -1.58 -10.50 15.45
C ASP A 330 -2.20 -10.62 14.05
N MET A 331 -3.03 -11.64 13.85
CA MET A 331 -3.74 -11.87 12.59
C MET A 331 -4.76 -10.76 12.33
N LEU A 332 -5.54 -10.37 13.34
CA LEU A 332 -6.52 -9.29 13.25
C LEU A 332 -5.84 -7.96 12.92
N ARG A 333 -4.71 -7.64 13.56
CA ARG A 333 -3.92 -6.45 13.25
C ARG A 333 -3.46 -6.46 11.79
N THR A 334 -2.93 -7.59 11.33
CA THR A 334 -2.44 -7.74 9.95
C THR A 334 -3.57 -7.56 8.93
N ILE A 335 -4.73 -8.17 9.13
CA ILE A 335 -5.89 -8.04 8.24
C ILE A 335 -6.45 -6.61 8.25
N THR A 336 -6.56 -6.01 9.43
CA THR A 336 -7.11 -4.65 9.61
C THR A 336 -6.26 -3.58 8.93
N ARG A 337 -4.94 -3.65 9.14
CA ARG A 337 -3.96 -2.69 8.61
C ARG A 337 -3.55 -2.97 7.17
N GLY A 338 -3.74 -4.20 6.71
CA GLY A 338 -3.08 -4.69 5.51
C GLY A 338 -1.56 -4.71 5.68
N ILE A 339 -0.84 -4.91 4.58
CA ILE A 339 0.63 -4.90 4.57
C ILE A 339 1.09 -3.81 3.59
N ARG A 340 1.60 -2.70 4.12
CA ARG A 340 2.05 -1.54 3.32
C ARG A 340 3.14 -1.94 2.33
N GLY A 341 3.15 -1.30 1.17
CA GLY A 341 4.07 -1.61 0.07
C GLY A 341 3.82 -2.97 -0.60
N THR A 342 2.66 -3.60 -0.38
CA THR A 342 2.28 -4.87 -1.02
C THR A 342 0.84 -4.81 -1.53
N ALA A 343 0.41 -5.85 -2.24
CA ALA A 343 -0.96 -5.99 -2.72
C ALA A 343 -1.97 -6.43 -1.64
N MET A 344 -1.57 -6.54 -0.37
CA MET A 344 -2.48 -6.87 0.74
C MET A 344 -3.11 -5.59 1.31
N PRO A 345 -4.33 -5.21 0.90
CA PRO A 345 -4.93 -3.97 1.36
C PRO A 345 -5.38 -4.02 2.81
N PRO A 346 -5.67 -2.86 3.41
CA PRO A 346 -6.30 -2.80 4.72
C PRO A 346 -7.78 -3.18 4.64
N TRP A 347 -8.23 -4.07 5.53
CA TRP A 347 -9.63 -4.53 5.60
C TRP A 347 -10.39 -3.98 6.82
N TYR A 348 -9.97 -2.86 7.37
CA TYR A 348 -10.66 -2.18 8.49
C TYR A 348 -12.14 -1.85 8.22
N GLU A 349 -12.53 -1.72 6.94
CA GLU A 349 -13.91 -1.47 6.53
C GLU A 349 -14.82 -2.70 6.63
N LEU A 350 -14.23 -3.90 6.74
CA LEU A 350 -15.01 -5.10 7.05
C LEU A 350 -15.43 -5.09 8.53
N PRO A 351 -16.65 -5.54 8.84
CA PRO A 351 -17.07 -5.79 10.21
C PRO A 351 -16.03 -6.59 10.99
N LEU A 352 -15.92 -6.32 12.30
CA LEU A 352 -14.99 -7.04 13.15
C LEU A 352 -15.26 -8.55 13.11
N ASN A 353 -16.53 -8.96 13.14
CA ASN A 353 -16.93 -10.37 13.07
C ASN A 353 -16.42 -11.07 11.81
N ASP A 354 -16.49 -10.42 10.65
CA ASP A 354 -16.00 -10.99 9.38
C ASP A 354 -14.48 -11.22 9.45
N ARG A 355 -13.75 -10.25 9.99
CA ARG A 355 -12.29 -10.35 10.17
C ARG A 355 -11.91 -11.44 11.17
N LEU A 356 -12.67 -11.58 12.25
CA LEU A 356 -12.45 -12.63 13.25
C LEU A 356 -12.82 -14.03 12.72
N ALA A 357 -13.89 -14.15 11.93
CA ALA A 357 -14.32 -15.40 11.31
C ALA A 357 -13.30 -15.90 10.27
N VAL A 358 -12.78 -15.01 9.40
CA VAL A 358 -11.76 -15.44 8.43
C VAL A 358 -10.47 -15.88 9.11
N ILE A 359 -10.12 -15.35 10.29
CA ILE A 359 -8.98 -15.82 11.10
C ILE A 359 -9.19 -17.27 11.53
N GLN A 360 -10.39 -17.63 11.99
CA GLN A 360 -10.74 -19.01 12.35
C GLN A 360 -10.56 -19.95 11.15
N TYR A 361 -11.07 -19.56 9.98
CA TYR A 361 -10.90 -20.35 8.75
C TYR A 361 -9.42 -20.50 8.35
N ILE A 362 -8.62 -19.44 8.42
CA ILE A 362 -7.18 -19.51 8.10
C ILE A 362 -6.47 -20.48 9.05
N LYS A 363 -6.69 -20.36 10.37
CA LYS A 363 -6.01 -21.17 11.38
C LYS A 363 -6.37 -22.64 11.30
N TYR A 364 -7.66 -22.93 11.12
CA TYR A 364 -8.15 -24.29 11.28
C TYR A 364 -8.38 -25.02 9.96
N GLU A 365 -8.47 -24.36 8.79
CA GLU A 365 -8.68 -25.07 7.52
C GLU A 365 -7.54 -24.89 6.51
N LEU A 366 -6.83 -23.76 6.56
CA LEU A 366 -5.76 -23.45 5.61
C LEU A 366 -4.37 -23.76 6.16
N ALA A 367 -4.11 -23.39 7.42
CA ALA A 367 -2.86 -23.65 8.14
C ALA A 367 -2.94 -24.96 8.92
N VAL A 368 -3.16 -26.05 8.19
CA VAL A 368 -3.29 -27.42 8.72
C VAL A 368 -2.08 -28.25 8.34
N ASP A 369 -1.61 -29.09 9.27
CA ASP A 369 -0.57 -30.06 8.95
C ASP A 369 -1.19 -31.19 8.12
N ARG A 370 -0.87 -31.22 6.83
CA ARG A 370 -1.38 -32.23 5.90
C ARG A 370 -0.49 -33.48 5.85
N SER A 371 0.64 -33.48 6.57
CA SER A 371 1.56 -34.63 6.62
C SER A 371 1.10 -35.70 7.61
N ASP A 372 0.33 -35.33 8.64
CA ASP A 372 -0.31 -36.25 9.58
C ASP A 372 -1.85 -36.09 9.58
N PRO A 373 -2.58 -36.95 8.84
CA PRO A 373 -4.04 -36.95 8.83
C PRO A 373 -4.70 -37.22 10.19
N ALA A 374 -3.97 -37.75 11.18
CA ALA A 374 -4.51 -38.01 12.52
C ALA A 374 -4.60 -36.74 13.38
N SER A 375 -3.77 -35.73 13.09
CA SER A 375 -3.69 -34.45 13.82
C SER A 375 -3.64 -33.25 12.86
N PRO A 376 -4.65 -33.05 11.99
CA PRO A 376 -4.61 -32.01 10.95
C PRO A 376 -4.53 -30.58 11.52
N TYR A 377 -4.96 -30.38 12.77
CA TYR A 377 -4.97 -29.06 13.43
C TYR A 377 -3.78 -28.84 14.37
N ALA A 378 -2.72 -29.66 14.28
CA ALA A 378 -1.59 -29.65 15.20
C ALA A 378 -1.07 -28.24 15.52
N PHE A 379 -0.86 -27.41 14.48
CA PHE A 379 -0.31 -26.06 14.64
C PHE A 379 -1.10 -25.16 15.60
N PHE A 380 -2.44 -25.14 15.59
CA PHE A 380 -3.21 -24.18 16.40
C PHE A 380 -4.06 -24.82 17.51
N VAL A 381 -4.07 -26.16 17.60
CA VAL A 381 -4.79 -26.90 18.65
C VAL A 381 -3.81 -27.56 19.62
N GLU A 382 -2.77 -28.21 19.10
CA GLU A 382 -1.81 -28.95 19.92
C GLU A 382 -0.62 -28.07 20.33
N GLU A 383 -0.23 -27.11 19.48
CA GLU A 383 0.88 -26.17 19.71
C GLU A 383 0.40 -24.71 19.71
N PRO A 384 -0.50 -24.29 20.62
CA PRO A 384 -1.04 -22.94 20.62
C PRO A 384 0.07 -21.87 20.72
N PRO A 385 -0.17 -20.66 20.19
CA PRO A 385 0.80 -19.58 20.25
C PRO A 385 1.22 -19.30 21.71
N GLY A 386 2.53 -19.16 21.92
CA GLY A 386 3.07 -18.76 23.22
C GLY A 386 2.58 -17.37 23.63
N PRO A 387 2.82 -16.96 24.89
CA PRO A 387 2.38 -15.65 25.38
C PRO A 387 2.98 -14.51 24.54
N PRO A 388 2.21 -13.43 24.30
CA PRO A 388 2.72 -12.27 23.58
C PRO A 388 3.86 -11.62 24.36
N LEU A 389 4.89 -11.19 23.63
CA LEU A 389 6.01 -10.43 24.18
C LEU A 389 5.51 -9.06 24.63
N TYR A 390 5.94 -8.66 25.82
CA TYR A 390 5.69 -7.33 26.32
C TYR A 390 6.52 -6.30 25.54
N ILE A 391 5.85 -5.31 24.95
CA ILE A 391 6.48 -4.14 24.35
C ILE A 391 6.23 -2.97 25.30
N GLY A 392 7.31 -2.47 25.91
CA GLY A 392 7.25 -1.29 26.77
C GLY A 392 6.83 -0.03 26.01
N ARG A 393 6.52 1.04 26.74
CA ARG A 393 6.30 2.35 26.13
C ARG A 393 7.60 2.83 25.46
N PRO A 394 7.54 3.41 24.25
CA PRO A 394 8.72 3.94 23.60
C PRO A 394 9.32 5.07 24.46
N PRO A 395 10.65 5.12 24.62
CA PRO A 395 11.30 6.24 25.29
C PRO A 395 11.19 7.51 24.45
N THR A 396 11.29 8.69 25.08
CA THR A 396 11.25 9.97 24.35
C THR A 396 12.41 10.04 23.33
N PRO A 397 12.15 10.37 22.06
CA PRO A 397 13.20 10.45 21.06
C PRO A 397 14.19 11.57 21.37
N SER A 398 15.44 11.37 20.99
CA SER A 398 16.51 12.37 21.12
C SER A 398 17.59 12.15 20.07
N GLN A 399 18.46 13.15 19.87
CA GLN A 399 19.60 13.00 18.96
C GLN A 399 20.54 11.87 19.41
N THR A 400 20.81 11.77 20.71
CA THR A 400 21.62 10.69 21.30
C THR A 400 21.05 9.31 20.97
N MET A 401 19.72 9.17 20.97
CA MET A 401 19.06 7.90 20.62
C MET A 401 19.22 7.56 19.14
N LEU A 402 19.14 8.55 18.25
CA LEU A 402 19.38 8.34 16.81
C LEU A 402 20.84 7.97 16.53
N ASP A 403 21.78 8.64 17.19
CA ASP A 403 23.21 8.36 17.06
C ASP A 403 23.51 6.93 17.54
N ARG A 404 22.96 6.55 18.69
CA ARG A 404 23.07 5.17 19.20
C ARG A 404 22.44 4.16 18.24
N GLY A 405 21.26 4.45 17.70
CA GLY A 405 20.59 3.59 16.73
C GLY A 405 21.42 3.37 15.45
N LYS A 406 22.10 4.42 14.99
CA LYS A 406 23.04 4.34 13.86
C LYS A 406 24.27 3.49 14.18
N GLU A 407 24.80 3.55 15.40
CA GLU A 407 25.88 2.65 15.83
C GLU A 407 25.40 1.19 15.84
N VAL A 408 24.23 0.93 16.43
CA VAL A 408 23.63 -0.41 16.47
C VAL A 408 23.41 -0.93 15.05
N TRP A 409 22.97 -0.10 14.11
CA TRP A 409 22.84 -0.46 12.69
C TRP A 409 24.14 -1.00 12.08
N GLN A 410 25.29 -0.43 12.45
CA GLN A 410 26.60 -0.89 12.00
C GLN A 410 27.00 -2.20 12.68
N VAL A 411 26.86 -2.26 14.02
CA VAL A 411 27.26 -3.43 14.83
C VAL A 411 26.40 -4.66 14.52
N ALA A 412 25.09 -4.47 14.38
CA ALA A 412 24.13 -5.52 14.00
C ALA A 412 24.21 -5.90 12.52
N LYS A 413 25.05 -5.21 11.73
CA LYS A 413 25.27 -5.44 10.30
C LYS A 413 24.00 -5.37 9.45
N CYS A 414 23.03 -4.55 9.88
CA CYS A 414 21.77 -4.35 9.15
C CYS A 414 22.03 -3.88 7.70
N TRP A 415 23.10 -3.13 7.49
CA TRP A 415 23.53 -2.61 6.18
C TRP A 415 23.94 -3.69 5.18
N GLU A 416 24.33 -4.91 5.60
CA GLU A 416 24.72 -5.98 4.66
C GLU A 416 23.54 -6.40 3.78
N CYS A 417 22.31 -6.31 4.30
CA CYS A 417 21.07 -6.59 3.57
C CYS A 417 20.35 -5.28 3.19
N HIS A 418 20.18 -4.35 4.11
CA HIS A 418 19.40 -3.14 3.88
C HIS A 418 20.19 -2.00 3.23
N GLY A 419 21.51 -2.12 3.08
CA GLY A 419 22.39 -1.06 2.59
C GLY A 419 22.67 0.02 3.63
N GLN A 420 23.68 0.85 3.41
CA GLN A 420 24.07 1.90 4.38
C GLN A 420 22.95 2.94 4.61
N GLY A 421 22.14 3.21 3.58
CA GLY A 421 21.02 4.15 3.65
C GLY A 421 19.66 3.51 3.88
N GLY A 422 19.58 2.19 4.09
CA GLY A 422 18.33 1.46 4.29
C GLY A 422 17.45 1.28 3.04
N LYS A 423 18.01 1.37 1.84
CA LYS A 423 17.26 1.23 0.57
C LYS A 423 16.96 -0.23 0.18
N GLY A 424 17.52 -1.20 0.88
CA GLY A 424 17.43 -2.61 0.50
C GLY A 424 18.45 -3.01 -0.57
N ASP A 425 19.53 -2.26 -0.71
CA ASP A 425 20.58 -2.40 -1.72
C ASP A 425 21.92 -2.91 -1.13
N GLY A 426 21.87 -3.59 0.02
CA GLY A 426 23.05 -4.23 0.59
C GLY A 426 23.58 -5.37 -0.27
N GLU A 427 24.88 -5.69 -0.15
CA GLU A 427 25.54 -6.72 -0.97
C GLU A 427 24.85 -8.09 -0.90
N LYS A 428 24.23 -8.42 0.23
CA LYS A 428 23.50 -9.69 0.42
C LYS A 428 22.06 -9.64 -0.12
N ALA A 429 21.51 -8.46 -0.42
CA ALA A 429 20.10 -8.27 -0.72
C ALA A 429 19.58 -9.14 -1.88
N ALA A 430 20.33 -9.19 -2.99
CA ALA A 430 19.91 -9.87 -4.21
C ALA A 430 19.82 -11.40 -4.07
N GLY A 431 20.55 -11.99 -3.10
CA GLY A 431 20.60 -13.44 -2.89
C GLY A 431 19.59 -13.97 -1.88
N LEU A 432 18.85 -13.11 -1.19
CA LEU A 432 17.94 -13.52 -0.12
C LEU A 432 16.70 -14.23 -0.67
N LYS A 433 16.42 -15.40 -0.11
CA LYS A 433 15.23 -16.20 -0.39
C LYS A 433 14.44 -16.45 0.89
N ASP A 434 13.14 -16.62 0.76
CA ASP A 434 12.32 -17.15 1.84
C ASP A 434 12.47 -18.68 1.92
N ASP A 435 11.87 -19.27 2.97
CA ASP A 435 12.00 -20.70 3.27
C ASP A 435 11.42 -21.61 2.18
N ILE A 436 10.57 -21.07 1.29
CA ILE A 436 9.97 -21.76 0.15
C ILE A 436 10.65 -21.41 -1.20
N GLY A 437 11.78 -20.71 -1.15
CA GLY A 437 12.68 -20.50 -2.29
C GLY A 437 12.37 -19.30 -3.18
N PHE A 438 11.37 -18.48 -2.87
CA PHE A 438 11.11 -17.22 -3.59
C PHE A 438 12.08 -16.12 -3.14
N ALA A 439 12.43 -15.23 -4.07
CA ALA A 439 13.22 -14.05 -3.74
C ALA A 439 12.48 -13.17 -2.73
N THR A 440 13.16 -12.76 -1.66
CA THR A 440 12.61 -11.88 -0.62
C THR A 440 13.51 -10.65 -0.42
N PRO A 441 13.56 -9.73 -1.40
CA PRO A 441 14.40 -8.55 -1.29
C PRO A 441 14.04 -7.73 -0.03
N PRO A 442 15.03 -7.18 0.70
CA PRO A 442 14.77 -6.29 1.81
C PRO A 442 13.96 -5.07 1.37
N ALA A 443 13.06 -4.59 2.24
CA ALA A 443 12.27 -3.41 1.95
C ALA A 443 13.13 -2.14 1.90
N ASP A 444 12.77 -1.20 1.02
CA ASP A 444 13.28 0.16 1.08
C ASP A 444 12.67 0.88 2.30
N LEU A 445 13.44 0.95 3.38
CA LEU A 445 13.07 1.57 4.65
C LEU A 445 12.92 3.10 4.51
N THR A 446 13.51 3.69 3.47
CA THR A 446 13.39 5.13 3.20
C THR A 446 12.02 5.54 2.70
N SER A 447 11.23 4.59 2.18
CA SER A 447 9.83 4.83 1.81
C SER A 447 8.94 5.15 3.01
N GLY A 448 9.28 4.60 4.18
CA GLY A 448 8.41 4.60 5.35
C GLY A 448 7.16 3.71 5.20
N GLN A 449 7.04 2.93 4.11
CA GLN A 449 5.98 1.94 3.92
C GLN A 449 6.35 0.63 4.64
N PHE A 450 6.45 0.70 5.96
CA PHE A 450 6.83 -0.43 6.79
C PHE A 450 5.71 -1.48 6.83
N LYS A 451 6.04 -2.72 6.48
CA LYS A 451 5.09 -3.84 6.38
C LYS A 451 4.32 -4.11 7.69
N SER A 452 5.00 -3.96 8.82
CA SER A 452 4.44 -4.21 10.17
C SER A 452 3.72 -2.99 10.77
N GLY A 453 3.75 -1.84 10.09
CA GLY A 453 3.14 -0.60 10.55
C GLY A 453 4.16 0.54 10.73
N PRO A 454 3.70 1.79 10.72
CA PRO A 454 4.57 2.97 10.61
C PRO A 454 5.10 3.52 11.94
N ALA A 455 4.65 2.97 13.07
CA ALA A 455 5.01 3.42 14.41
C ALA A 455 6.38 2.87 14.84
N VAL A 456 7.05 3.54 15.79
CA VAL A 456 8.37 3.08 16.26
C VAL A 456 8.26 1.73 16.98
N GLU A 457 7.15 1.49 17.66
CA GLU A 457 6.80 0.23 18.33
C GLU A 457 6.61 -0.92 17.34
N ASP A 458 6.12 -0.63 16.13
CA ASP A 458 6.00 -1.62 15.06
C ASP A 458 7.38 -2.05 14.53
N ILE A 459 8.32 -1.11 14.47
CA ILE A 459 9.72 -1.40 14.11
C ILE A 459 10.43 -2.15 15.23
N PHE A 460 10.25 -1.72 16.48
CA PHE A 460 10.77 -2.39 17.66
C PHE A 460 10.30 -3.84 17.71
N ARG A 461 9.01 -4.08 17.50
CA ARG A 461 8.43 -5.42 17.37
C ARG A 461 9.13 -6.23 16.29
N THR A 462 9.28 -5.67 15.08
CA THR A 462 9.90 -6.37 13.95
C THR A 462 11.34 -6.78 14.25
N ILE A 463 12.13 -5.90 14.88
CA ILE A 463 13.50 -6.20 15.30
C ILE A 463 13.51 -7.24 16.44
N THR A 464 12.51 -7.19 17.32
CA THR A 464 12.37 -8.10 18.47
C THR A 464 12.01 -9.51 18.06
N THR A 465 11.06 -9.69 17.15
CA THR A 465 10.54 -11.01 16.78
C THR A 465 11.25 -11.60 15.57
N GLY A 466 11.92 -10.76 14.77
CA GLY A 466 12.29 -11.11 13.41
C GLY A 466 11.05 -11.29 12.53
N LEU A 467 11.28 -11.77 11.30
CA LEU A 467 10.21 -12.10 10.35
C LEU A 467 10.34 -13.58 9.97
N SER A 468 9.50 -14.42 10.57
CA SER A 468 9.51 -15.88 10.30
C SER A 468 9.35 -16.17 8.82
N GLY A 469 10.03 -17.22 8.33
CA GLY A 469 10.03 -17.54 6.91
C GLY A 469 10.92 -16.65 6.07
N THR A 470 11.78 -15.82 6.68
CA THR A 470 12.70 -14.95 5.96
C THR A 470 14.07 -14.92 6.62
N PRO A 471 15.10 -14.44 5.90
CA PRO A 471 16.44 -14.23 6.47
C PRO A 471 16.55 -13.11 7.52
N MET A 472 15.46 -12.42 7.90
CA MET A 472 15.48 -11.36 8.91
C MET A 472 15.31 -11.95 10.32
N PRO A 473 16.39 -12.08 11.12
CA PRO A 473 16.34 -12.80 12.39
C PRO A 473 15.72 -11.94 13.50
N SER A 474 15.47 -12.59 14.63
CA SER A 474 15.20 -11.90 15.91
C SER A 474 16.50 -11.36 16.49
N TYR A 475 16.49 -10.09 16.92
CA TYR A 475 17.61 -9.46 17.62
C TYR A 475 17.39 -9.35 19.13
N ARG A 476 16.29 -9.87 19.65
CA ARG A 476 15.94 -9.79 21.09
C ARG A 476 17.04 -10.30 22.02
N ASP A 477 17.64 -11.43 21.67
CA ASP A 477 18.60 -12.11 22.54
C ASP A 477 20.05 -11.60 22.29
N SER A 478 20.24 -10.72 21.30
CA SER A 478 21.55 -10.17 20.91
C SER A 478 21.73 -8.70 21.28
N PHE A 479 20.65 -7.94 21.49
CA PHE A 479 20.68 -6.51 21.80
C PHE A 479 19.70 -6.16 22.91
N SER A 480 20.08 -5.22 23.77
CA SER A 480 19.21 -4.73 24.85
C SER A 480 17.96 -4.03 24.30
N ASP A 481 16.93 -3.88 25.15
CA ASP A 481 15.74 -3.10 24.79
C ASP A 481 16.10 -1.66 24.41
N GLU A 482 17.02 -1.02 25.14
CA GLU A 482 17.50 0.33 24.85
C GLU A 482 18.12 0.43 23.44
N ASP A 483 18.98 -0.51 23.07
CA ASP A 483 19.61 -0.55 21.75
C ASP A 483 18.59 -0.82 20.64
N ARG A 484 17.61 -1.67 20.90
CA ARG A 484 16.54 -1.97 19.94
C ARG A 484 15.58 -0.78 19.76
N TRP A 485 15.28 -0.02 20.81
CA TRP A 485 14.54 1.24 20.70
C TRP A 485 15.32 2.28 19.90
N ALA A 486 16.60 2.46 20.22
CA ALA A 486 17.48 3.37 19.49
C ALA A 486 17.54 3.02 17.99
N LEU A 487 17.75 1.74 17.67
CA LEU A 487 17.72 1.23 16.30
C LEU A 487 16.38 1.47 15.62
N SER A 488 15.26 1.29 16.33
CA SER A 488 13.91 1.52 15.80
C SER A 488 13.69 2.98 15.41
N TYR A 489 14.15 3.92 16.26
CA TYR A 489 14.10 5.35 15.96
C TYR A 489 14.97 5.72 14.75
N PHE A 490 16.17 5.15 14.65
CA PHE A 490 17.03 5.35 13.48
C PHE A 490 16.33 4.86 12.19
N VAL A 491 15.70 3.68 12.22
CA VAL A 491 14.99 3.11 11.06
C VAL A 491 13.81 3.99 10.61
N VAL A 492 12.96 4.45 11.53
CA VAL A 492 11.84 5.33 11.13
C VAL A 492 12.33 6.66 10.56
N ALA A 493 13.44 7.19 11.10
CA ALA A 493 14.07 8.43 10.66
C ALA A 493 14.67 8.36 9.24
N LEU A 494 14.97 7.17 8.70
CA LEU A 494 15.43 7.01 7.31
C LEU A 494 14.43 7.53 6.27
N SER A 495 13.16 7.62 6.65
CA SER A 495 12.07 8.14 5.81
C SER A 495 11.66 9.59 6.15
N ALA A 496 12.42 10.26 7.01
CA ALA A 496 12.20 11.66 7.41
C ALA A 496 12.23 12.58 6.20
N TYR A 497 11.25 13.48 6.13
CA TYR A 497 11.11 14.51 5.09
C TYR A 497 11.29 14.00 3.66
N LYS A 498 10.76 12.82 3.35
CA LYS A 498 10.71 12.27 1.98
C LYS A 498 9.27 12.24 1.48
N ASP A 499 9.12 12.58 0.20
CA ASP A 499 7.87 12.40 -0.51
C ASP A 499 7.51 10.90 -0.55
N PRO A 500 6.28 10.50 -0.17
CA PRO A 500 5.94 9.09 -0.02
C PRO A 500 5.90 8.30 -1.33
N LEU A 501 5.74 8.98 -2.47
CA LEU A 501 5.63 8.34 -3.78
C LEU A 501 6.97 8.33 -4.52
N SER A 502 7.59 9.50 -4.68
CA SER A 502 8.85 9.67 -5.43
C SER A 502 10.10 9.36 -4.61
N LEU A 503 9.96 9.26 -3.28
CA LEU A 503 11.04 9.06 -2.30
C LEU A 503 12.09 10.17 -2.28
N GLN A 504 11.86 11.26 -3.03
CA GLN A 504 12.75 12.41 -3.07
C GLN A 504 12.64 13.22 -1.77
N PRO A 505 13.74 13.84 -1.31
CA PRO A 505 13.69 14.77 -0.19
C PRO A 505 12.72 15.93 -0.46
N LEU A 506 11.89 16.24 0.54
CA LEU A 506 10.98 17.38 0.51
C LEU A 506 11.77 18.69 0.64
N ARG A 507 11.35 19.71 -0.11
CA ARG A 507 11.93 21.05 -0.05
C ARG A 507 11.35 21.80 1.15
N ILE A 508 12.03 21.74 2.29
CA ILE A 508 11.60 22.37 3.55
C ILE A 508 12.70 23.32 4.02
N LYS A 509 12.33 24.56 4.36
CA LYS A 509 13.26 25.56 4.94
C LYS A 509 13.81 25.07 6.28
N GLN A 510 15.02 25.48 6.63
CA GLN A 510 15.70 25.01 7.84
C GLN A 510 14.92 25.37 9.11
N GLU A 511 14.32 26.56 9.16
CA GLU A 511 13.52 27.04 10.29
C GLU A 511 12.25 26.19 10.46
N ALA A 512 11.59 25.88 9.33
CA ALA A 512 10.41 25.04 9.31
C ALA A 512 10.72 23.60 9.75
N ARG A 513 11.87 23.05 9.30
CA ARG A 513 12.35 21.73 9.74
C ARG A 513 12.65 21.72 11.23
N ALA A 514 13.32 22.76 11.75
CA ALA A 514 13.60 22.90 13.17
C ALA A 514 12.32 22.97 14.00
N ALA A 515 11.34 23.77 13.59
CA ALA A 515 10.03 23.84 14.26
C ALA A 515 9.29 22.50 14.21
N LEU A 516 9.31 21.80 13.06
CA LEU A 516 8.71 20.48 12.95
C LEU A 516 9.43 19.42 13.80
N ASN A 517 10.72 19.56 14.05
CA ASN A 517 11.48 18.67 14.94
C ASN A 517 11.30 19.00 16.44
N ASP A 518 10.68 20.13 16.80
CA ASP A 518 10.37 20.46 18.19
C ASP A 518 9.36 19.45 18.76
N LEU A 519 9.74 18.68 19.78
CA LEU A 519 8.91 17.63 20.35
C LEU A 519 7.61 18.15 20.96
N ASP A 520 7.56 19.43 21.36
CA ASP A 520 6.39 20.06 21.99
C ASP A 520 5.39 20.63 20.96
N LEU A 521 5.78 20.71 19.68
CA LEU A 521 4.88 21.17 18.62
C LEU A 521 3.76 20.14 18.37
N VAL A 522 2.53 20.51 18.76
CA VAL A 522 1.32 19.72 18.52
C VAL A 522 0.74 20.00 17.13
N ALA A 523 1.05 19.13 16.18
CA ALA A 523 0.55 19.19 14.80
C ALA A 523 0.04 17.81 14.35
N ASP A 524 -0.95 17.27 15.04
CA ASP A 524 -1.47 15.90 14.90
C ASP A 524 -2.74 15.81 14.03
N LYS A 525 -3.33 16.95 13.64
CA LYS A 525 -4.53 17.02 12.80
C LYS A 525 -4.38 18.10 11.71
N PRO A 526 -5.11 17.99 10.59
CA PRO A 526 -5.08 18.99 9.51
C PRO A 526 -5.35 20.43 10.00
N GLU A 527 -6.28 20.62 10.94
CA GLU A 527 -6.64 21.94 11.47
C GLU A 527 -5.55 22.56 12.36
N ARG A 528 -4.61 21.72 12.84
CA ARG A 528 -3.43 22.11 13.63
C ARG A 528 -2.14 21.98 12.84
N ALA A 529 -2.22 21.95 11.51
CA ALA A 529 -1.03 21.84 10.67
C ALA A 529 -0.08 23.02 10.90
N TYR A 530 1.22 22.73 11.04
CA TYR A 530 2.26 23.75 11.10
C TYR A 530 2.33 24.55 9.80
N VAL A 531 2.35 25.89 9.90
CA VAL A 531 2.41 26.79 8.75
C VAL A 531 3.82 27.41 8.68
N PRO A 532 4.66 27.03 7.69
CA PRO A 532 6.04 27.51 7.58
C PRO A 532 6.22 29.02 7.35
N ASP A 533 5.15 29.72 6.95
CA ASP A 533 5.12 31.17 6.77
C ASP A 533 3.71 31.71 7.08
N PRO A 534 3.49 32.32 8.26
CA PRO A 534 2.18 32.82 8.66
C PRO A 534 1.76 34.13 7.99
N SER A 535 2.65 34.78 7.22
CA SER A 535 2.33 36.04 6.52
C SER A 535 1.38 35.85 5.33
N VAL A 536 1.12 34.60 4.94
CA VAL A 536 0.17 34.21 3.89
C VAL A 536 -0.87 33.26 4.52
N PRO A 537 -2.15 33.67 4.63
CA PRO A 537 -3.17 32.84 5.28
C PRO A 537 -3.29 31.48 4.59
N ALA A 538 -3.38 30.41 5.39
CA ALA A 538 -3.76 29.09 4.89
C ALA A 538 -5.23 29.16 4.46
N SER A 539 -5.52 28.76 3.22
CA SER A 539 -6.89 28.67 2.72
C SER A 539 -7.61 27.53 3.43
N GLY A 540 -8.33 27.85 4.50
CA GLY A 540 -9.30 26.97 5.16
C GLY A 540 -10.58 27.77 5.46
N PRO A 541 -11.75 27.14 5.50
CA PRO A 541 -12.97 27.81 5.95
C PRO A 541 -12.77 28.30 7.40
N PRO A 542 -13.33 29.47 7.77
CA PRO A 542 -13.26 29.93 9.15
C PRO A 542 -13.82 28.86 10.09
N ALA A 543 -13.17 28.67 11.23
CA ALA A 543 -13.69 27.82 12.29
C ALA A 543 -15.15 28.22 12.59
N PRO A 544 -16.07 27.26 12.82
CA PRO A 544 -17.39 27.61 13.31
C PRO A 544 -17.23 28.43 14.60
N PRO A 545 -18.00 29.51 14.79
CA PRO A 545 -17.89 30.34 15.98
C PRO A 545 -18.05 29.46 17.22
N GLY A 546 -17.02 29.49 18.08
CA GLY A 546 -16.96 28.68 19.28
C GLY A 546 -18.24 28.82 20.11
N GLU A 547 -18.80 27.68 20.48
CA GLU A 547 -19.80 27.58 21.54
C GLU A 547 -19.23 28.27 22.77
N LYS A 548 -19.79 29.45 23.11
CA LYS A 548 -19.57 30.05 24.41
C LYS A 548 -20.03 29.02 25.44
N GLN A 549 -19.09 28.51 26.24
CA GLN A 549 -19.43 27.82 27.48
C GLN A 549 -20.38 28.73 28.26
N ALA A 550 -21.60 28.26 28.45
CA ALA A 550 -22.54 28.87 29.38
C ALA A 550 -21.93 28.79 30.78
N PRO A 551 -21.98 29.86 31.60
CA PRO A 551 -21.54 29.78 32.97
C PRO A 551 -22.44 28.78 33.71
N ALA A 552 -21.80 27.84 34.41
CA ALA A 552 -22.48 26.96 35.35
C ALA A 552 -23.19 27.82 36.40
N GLY A 553 -24.52 27.76 36.40
CA GLY A 553 -25.32 28.17 37.54
C GLY A 553 -25.34 27.03 38.56
N GLY A 554 -24.93 27.35 39.78
CA GLY A 554 -24.86 26.44 40.93
C GLY A 554 -23.81 26.91 41.91
#